data_AF-A0A848GZ38-F1
#
_entry.id   AF-A0A848GZ38-F1
#
_cell.length_a   1.000
_cell.length_b   1.000
_cell.length_c   1.000
_cell.angle_alpha   90.00
_cell.angle_beta   90.00
_cell.angle_gamma   90.00
#
_symmetry.space_group_name_H-M   'P 1'
#
loop_
_entity.id
_entity.type
_entity.pdbx_description
1 polymer ?
#
loop_
_entity_poly.entity_id
_entity_poly.type
_entity_poly.pdbx_seq_one_letter_code
_entity_poly.pdbx_strand_id
1 'polypeptide(L)'
;MPKRELHVKAVALSGGAIALSVLLAVGAVFLLLRHWRLPPSGADWPTPPTVSGPALQSAPQLDLVAYRAEKQAWLDGAGWVDPGQGIAHIPIADAMDLLVQRSAAAPKRGARR
;
A
#
# COMPACT_ATOMS: atom_id res chain seq x y z
N MET A 1 58.66 10.31 -46.43
CA MET A 1 57.54 10.28 -45.46
C MET A 1 57.27 11.71 -44.98
N PRO A 2 56.25 12.42 -45.49
CA PRO A 2 55.98 13.79 -45.08
C PRO A 2 55.45 13.83 -43.63
N LYS A 3 56.07 14.67 -42.81
CA LYS A 3 55.76 14.84 -41.39
C LYS A 3 54.38 15.51 -41.28
N ARG A 4 53.43 14.84 -40.63
CA ARG A 4 52.14 15.42 -40.28
C ARG A 4 52.39 16.52 -39.25
N GLU A 5 52.46 17.76 -39.71
CA GLU A 5 52.35 18.92 -38.82
C GLU A 5 50.93 18.91 -38.26
N LEU A 6 50.80 18.37 -37.05
CA LEU A 6 49.61 18.54 -36.24
C LEU A 6 49.36 20.04 -36.15
N HIS A 7 48.35 20.52 -36.86
CA HIS A 7 47.92 21.91 -36.77
C HIS A 7 47.38 22.14 -35.37
N VAL A 8 48.27 22.43 -34.42
CA VAL A 8 47.96 22.71 -33.00
C VAL A 8 46.89 23.79 -32.90
N LYS A 9 46.94 24.77 -33.82
CA LYS A 9 45.94 25.82 -33.98
C LYS A 9 44.56 25.28 -34.36
N ALA A 10 44.48 24.28 -35.24
CA ALA A 10 43.22 23.64 -35.64
C ALA A 10 42.64 22.78 -34.50
N VAL A 11 43.49 22.06 -33.78
CA VAL A 11 43.09 21.30 -32.58
C VAL A 11 42.58 22.24 -31.49
N ALA A 12 43.28 23.33 -31.22
CA ALA A 12 42.85 24.36 -30.27
C ALA A 12 41.53 25.04 -30.70
N LEU A 13 41.36 25.32 -32.01
CA LEU A 13 40.11 25.87 -32.54
C LEU A 13 38.94 24.91 -32.35
N SER A 14 39.14 23.61 -32.64
CA SER A 14 38.11 22.59 -32.44
C SER A 14 37.74 22.43 -30.97
N GLY A 15 38.71 22.45 -30.06
CA GLY A 15 38.47 22.42 -28.62
C GLY A 15 37.68 23.64 -28.16
N GLY A 16 38.02 24.84 -28.65
CA GLY A 16 37.29 26.06 -28.39
C GLY A 16 35.85 26.02 -28.91
N ALA A 17 35.62 25.50 -30.11
CA ALA A 17 34.30 25.34 -30.69
C ALA A 17 33.42 24.37 -29.88
N ILE A 18 34.00 23.25 -29.42
CA ILE A 18 33.30 22.30 -28.55
C ILE A 18 32.95 22.96 -27.22
N ALA A 19 33.90 23.61 -26.55
CA ALA A 19 33.65 24.31 -25.29
C ALA A 19 32.56 25.39 -25.43
N LEU A 20 32.59 26.17 -26.51
CA LEU A 20 31.58 27.18 -26.79
C LEU A 20 30.20 26.55 -27.01
N SER A 21 30.13 25.45 -27.77
CA SER A 21 28.86 24.73 -28.01
C SER A 21 28.26 24.19 -26.72
N VAL A 22 29.08 23.65 -25.81
CA VAL A 22 28.65 23.17 -24.49
C VAL A 22 28.12 24.32 -23.64
N LEU A 23 28.82 25.46 -23.62
CA LEU A 23 28.38 26.65 -22.88
C LEU A 23 27.05 27.20 -23.43
N LEU A 24 26.89 27.23 -24.75
CA LEU A 24 25.64 27.65 -25.38
C LEU A 24 24.48 26.69 -25.06
N ALA A 25 24.73 25.38 -25.11
CA ALA A 25 23.73 24.37 -24.75
C ALA A 25 23.30 24.50 -23.28
N VAL A 26 24.26 24.64 -22.36
CA VAL A 26 23.98 24.84 -20.92
C VAL A 26 23.21 26.15 -20.70
N GLY A 27 23.61 27.23 -21.35
CA GLY A 27 22.92 28.52 -21.27
C GLY A 27 21.49 28.47 -21.81
N ALA A 28 21.27 27.79 -22.95
CA ALA A 28 19.95 27.61 -23.54
C ALA A 28 19.03 26.79 -22.63
N VAL A 29 19.51 25.69 -22.05
CA VAL A 29 18.78 24.89 -21.06
C VAL A 29 18.44 25.74 -19.84
N PHE A 30 19.40 26.50 -19.32
CA PHE A 30 19.18 27.38 -18.17
C PHE A 30 18.12 28.45 -18.43
N LEU A 31 18.16 29.10 -19.60
CA LEU A 31 17.17 30.09 -20.01
C LEU A 31 15.78 29.46 -20.20
N LEU A 32 15.70 28.26 -20.78
CA LEU A 32 14.45 27.53 -20.97
C LEU A 32 13.80 27.18 -19.62
N LEU A 33 14.59 26.60 -18.69
CA LEU A 33 14.12 26.27 -17.34
C LEU A 33 13.62 27.51 -16.60
N ARG A 34 14.35 28.63 -16.69
CA ARG A 34 13.95 29.91 -16.10
C ARG A 34 12.68 30.45 -16.75
N HIS A 35 12.55 30.36 -18.07
CA HIS A 35 11.35 30.82 -18.79
C HIS A 35 10.12 30.00 -18.38
N TRP A 36 10.28 28.70 -18.15
CA TRP A 36 9.20 27.77 -17.79
C TRP A 36 8.98 27.67 -16.27
N ARG A 37 9.68 28.47 -15.47
CA ARG A 37 9.64 28.47 -13.99
C ARG A 37 9.86 27.08 -13.37
N LEU A 38 10.59 26.20 -14.06
CA LEU A 38 10.92 24.87 -13.57
C LEU A 38 12.08 25.02 -12.57
N PRO A 39 11.90 24.63 -11.29
CA PRO A 39 13.00 24.68 -10.35
C PRO A 39 14.11 23.71 -10.78
N PRO A 40 15.39 24.07 -10.62
CA PRO A 40 16.52 23.22 -10.98
C PRO A 40 16.60 21.93 -10.15
N SER A 41 15.81 21.81 -9.07
CA SER A 41 15.67 20.62 -8.22
C SER A 41 14.80 19.51 -8.81
N GLY A 42 14.20 19.70 -9.99
CA GLY A 42 13.21 18.78 -10.55
C GLY A 42 11.80 19.10 -10.07
N ALA A 43 10.79 18.54 -10.73
CA ALA A 43 9.39 18.75 -10.36
C ALA A 43 9.17 18.30 -8.90
N ASP A 44 8.71 19.22 -8.05
CA ASP A 44 8.18 18.89 -6.74
C ASP A 44 6.99 17.95 -6.98
N TRP A 45 7.22 16.64 -6.82
CA TRP A 45 6.13 15.68 -6.85
C TRP A 45 5.12 16.12 -5.78
N PRO A 46 3.85 16.31 -6.14
CA PRO A 46 2.85 16.68 -5.15
C PRO A 46 2.93 15.66 -4.02
N THR A 47 3.16 16.13 -2.80
CA THR A 47 2.94 15.30 -1.62
C THR A 47 1.57 14.67 -1.78
N PRO A 48 1.46 13.32 -1.76
CA PRO A 48 0.19 12.68 -1.99
C PRO A 48 -0.84 13.28 -1.04
N PRO A 49 -2.04 13.64 -1.53
CA PRO A 49 -3.02 14.33 -0.73
C PRO A 49 -3.31 13.51 0.53
N THR A 50 -3.30 14.16 1.69
CA THR A 50 -3.68 13.53 2.95
C THR A 50 -5.16 13.19 2.88
N VAL A 51 -5.47 11.92 2.65
CA VAL A 51 -6.84 11.43 2.62
C VAL A 51 -7.43 11.54 4.03
N SER A 52 -8.52 12.29 4.17
CA SER A 52 -9.23 12.41 5.44
C SER A 52 -9.95 11.09 5.73
N GLY A 53 -9.52 10.37 6.76
CA GLY A 53 -10.10 9.08 7.14
C GLY A 53 -9.16 8.28 8.06
N PRO A 54 -9.58 7.09 8.52
CA PRO A 54 -8.69 6.19 9.24
C PRO A 54 -7.49 5.87 8.35
N ALA A 55 -6.28 6.05 8.88
CA ALA A 55 -5.08 5.69 8.15
C ALA A 55 -5.11 4.18 7.85
N LEU A 56 -4.77 3.80 6.62
CA LEU A 56 -4.65 2.40 6.26
C LEU A 56 -3.48 1.80 7.04
N GLN A 57 -3.76 0.76 7.85
CA GLN A 57 -2.72 0.08 8.59
C GLN A 57 -1.72 -0.55 7.62
N SER A 58 -0.44 -0.25 7.80
CA SER A 58 0.64 -0.64 6.88
C SER A 58 0.91 -2.15 6.88
N ALA A 59 0.72 -2.82 8.03
CA ALA A 59 0.97 -4.26 8.21
C ALA A 59 -0.17 -4.93 9.01
N PRO A 60 -1.35 -5.14 8.41
CA PRO A 60 -2.53 -5.67 9.11
C PRO A 60 -2.46 -7.19 9.36
N GLN A 61 -1.46 -7.90 8.83
CA GLN A 61 -1.45 -9.36 8.82
C GLN A 61 -1.34 -9.95 10.23
N LEU A 62 -0.48 -9.37 11.08
CA LEU A 62 -0.25 -9.88 12.43
C LEU A 62 -1.48 -9.68 13.32
N ASP A 63 -2.08 -8.48 13.27
CA ASP A 63 -3.31 -8.16 14.01
C ASP A 63 -4.48 -9.05 13.56
N LEU A 64 -4.61 -9.31 12.26
CA LEU A 64 -5.66 -10.20 11.76
C LEU A 64 -5.48 -11.65 12.23
N VAL A 65 -4.25 -12.15 12.33
CA VAL A 65 -3.98 -13.50 12.85
C VAL A 65 -4.34 -13.58 14.33
N ALA A 66 -3.90 -12.61 15.14
CA ALA A 66 -4.21 -12.56 16.56
C ALA A 66 -5.72 -12.45 16.81
N TYR A 67 -6.39 -11.54 16.09
CA TYR A 67 -7.85 -11.37 16.16
C TYR A 67 -8.60 -12.65 15.81
N ARG A 68 -8.21 -13.32 14.71
CA ARG A 68 -8.85 -14.58 14.30
C ARG A 68 -8.64 -15.68 15.32
N ALA A 69 -7.43 -15.81 15.87
CA ALA A 69 -7.13 -16.82 16.89
C ALA A 69 -7.97 -16.61 18.16
N GLU A 70 -8.11 -15.36 18.60
CA GLU A 70 -8.95 -15.01 19.76
C GLU A 70 -10.42 -15.38 19.52
N LYS A 71 -10.98 -15.02 18.36
CA LYS A 71 -12.38 -15.33 18.03
C LYS A 71 -12.61 -16.82 17.87
N GLN A 72 -11.67 -17.54 17.27
CA GLN A 72 -11.76 -18.98 17.12
C GLN A 72 -11.76 -19.68 18.49
N ALA A 73 -10.88 -19.26 19.39
CA ALA A 73 -10.83 -19.80 20.75
C ALA A 73 -12.14 -19.59 21.53
N TRP A 74 -12.80 -18.44 21.33
CA TRP A 74 -14.13 -18.21 21.91
C TRP A 74 -15.19 -19.12 21.29
N LEU A 75 -15.24 -19.24 19.96
CA LEU A 75 -16.27 -20.03 19.25
C LEU A 75 -16.16 -21.53 19.50
N ASP A 76 -14.95 -22.05 19.66
CA ASP A 76 -14.67 -23.48 19.87
C ASP A 76 -14.63 -23.83 21.37
N GLY A 77 -14.71 -22.84 22.25
CA GLY A 77 -14.59 -23.00 23.69
C GLY A 77 -15.94 -23.10 24.40
N ALA A 78 -15.96 -23.84 25.52
CA ALA A 78 -17.05 -23.80 26.49
C ALA A 78 -16.65 -22.92 27.68
N GLY A 79 -17.62 -22.22 28.26
CA GLY A 79 -17.36 -21.38 29.43
C GLY A 79 -18.62 -20.79 30.02
N TRP A 80 -18.48 -20.05 31.12
CA TRP A 80 -19.58 -19.30 31.70
C TRP A 80 -19.63 -17.89 31.14
N VAL A 81 -20.79 -17.47 30.66
CA VAL A 81 -21.06 -16.06 30.32
C VAL A 81 -21.48 -15.32 31.58
N ASP A 82 -22.41 -15.90 32.33
CA ASP A 82 -22.84 -15.41 33.64
C ASP A 82 -23.12 -16.61 34.56
N PRO A 83 -22.18 -16.98 35.44
CA PRO A 83 -22.37 -18.05 36.41
C PRO A 83 -23.52 -17.80 37.39
N GLY A 84 -23.79 -16.52 37.74
CA GLY A 84 -24.81 -16.15 38.70
C GLY A 84 -26.23 -16.36 38.18
N GLN A 85 -26.43 -16.18 36.88
CA GLN A 85 -27.69 -16.46 36.19
C GLN A 85 -27.74 -17.87 35.58
N GLY A 86 -26.68 -18.67 35.73
CA GLY A 86 -26.60 -20.00 35.13
C GLY A 86 -26.51 -19.99 33.59
N ILE A 87 -25.95 -18.94 33.00
CA ILE A 87 -25.80 -18.80 31.54
C ILE A 87 -24.39 -19.22 31.12
N ALA A 88 -24.31 -20.35 30.43
CA ALA A 88 -23.06 -20.86 29.84
C ALA A 88 -23.01 -20.66 28.32
N HIS A 89 -21.82 -20.45 27.80
CA HIS A 89 -21.47 -20.55 26.39
C HIS A 89 -20.98 -21.98 26.10
N ILE A 90 -21.44 -22.54 24.99
CA ILE A 90 -20.98 -23.83 24.45
C ILE A 90 -20.37 -23.59 23.08
N PRO A 91 -19.51 -24.49 22.58
CA PRO A 91 -18.97 -24.39 21.24
C PRO A 91 -20.09 -24.21 20.21
N ILE A 92 -19.89 -23.31 19.26
CA ILE A 92 -20.95 -22.92 18.32
C ILE A 92 -21.41 -24.11 17.46
N ALA A 93 -20.52 -25.04 17.14
CA ALA A 93 -20.84 -26.26 16.40
C ALA A 93 -21.89 -27.10 17.17
N ASP A 94 -21.67 -27.33 18.46
CA ASP A 94 -22.59 -28.07 19.31
C ASP A 94 -23.94 -27.35 19.43
N ALA A 95 -23.94 -26.02 19.56
CA ALA A 95 -25.16 -25.23 19.60
C ALA A 95 -25.98 -25.38 18.32
N MET A 96 -25.32 -25.37 17.15
CA MET A 96 -25.97 -25.58 15.86
C MET A 96 -26.55 -26.99 15.74
N ASP A 97 -25.81 -28.02 16.17
CA ASP A 97 -26.29 -29.40 16.16
C ASP A 97 -27.51 -29.60 17.06
N LEU A 98 -27.49 -29.03 18.27
CA LEU A 98 -28.62 -29.07 19.19
C LEU A 98 -29.83 -28.33 18.62
N LEU A 99 -29.62 -27.20 17.94
CA LEU A 99 -30.68 -26.44 17.28
C LEU A 99 -31.35 -27.28 16.18
N VAL A 100 -30.54 -27.94 15.34
CA VAL A 100 -31.05 -28.82 14.27
C VAL A 100 -31.81 -30.00 14.86
N GLN A 101 -31.24 -30.71 15.84
CA GLN A 101 -31.90 -31.84 16.51
C GLN A 101 -33.25 -31.43 17.12
N ARG A 102 -33.28 -30.27 17.81
CA ARG A 102 -34.52 -29.73 18.39
C ARG A 102 -35.56 -29.40 17.32
N SER A 103 -35.15 -28.83 16.19
CA SER A 103 -36.06 -28.53 15.08
C SER A 103 -36.63 -29.79 14.44
N ALA A 104 -35.84 -30.87 14.34
CA ALA A 104 -36.27 -32.15 13.81
C ALA A 104 -37.21 -32.91 14.77
N ALA A 105 -37.01 -32.77 16.09
CA ALA A 105 -37.84 -33.38 17.12
C ALA A 105 -39.15 -32.61 17.39
N ALA A 106 -39.27 -31.36 16.92
CA ALA A 106 -40.49 -30.59 17.09
C ALA A 106 -41.62 -31.19 16.24
N PRO A 107 -42.79 -31.52 16.82
CA PRO A 107 -43.91 -32.04 16.05
C PRO A 107 -44.30 -31.00 15.00
N LYS A 108 -44.51 -31.44 13.74
CA LYS A 108 -45.06 -30.58 12.68
C LYS A 108 -46.33 -29.94 13.21
N ARG A 109 -46.25 -28.67 13.61
CA ARG A 109 -47.36 -27.95 14.21
C ARG A 109 -48.33 -27.62 13.08
N GLY A 110 -49.22 -28.58 12.83
CA GLY A 110 -50.45 -28.54 12.04
C GLY A 110 -50.46 -27.64 10.81
N ALA A 111 -50.46 -28.27 9.63
CA ALA A 111 -51.35 -27.85 8.57
C ALA A 111 -52.79 -27.87 9.15
N ARG A 112 -53.27 -26.70 9.59
CA ARG A 112 -54.65 -26.52 10.02
C ARG A 112 -55.38 -25.72 8.95
N ARG A 113 -56.16 -26.50 8.17
CA ARG A 113 -57.21 -26.13 7.21
C ARG A 113 -56.76 -25.67 5.84
#